data_AF-A0A090VIH3-F1
#
_entry.id   AF-A0A090VIH3-F1
#
_cell.length_a   1.000
_cell.length_b   1.000
_cell.length_c   1.000
_cell.angle_alpha   90.00
_cell.angle_beta   90.00
_cell.angle_gamma   90.00
#
_symmetry.space_group_name_H-M   'P 1'
#
loop_
_entity.id
_entity.type
_entity.pdbx_description
1 polymer ?
#
loop_
_entity_poly.entity_id
_entity_poly.type
_entity_poly.pdbx_seq_one_letter_code
_entity_poly.pdbx_strand_id
1 'polypeptide(L)'
;MYRVALNTAITLYRKSKRTINTQDFEGVAFKIKAEDYDDTEEQQLKVLYKAVHQLNDIEKALVFLYLEDKDYREISTTLGISEVNARVKMNRIKTKLKTILNP
;
A
#
# COMPACT_ATOMS: atom_id res chain seq x y z
N MET A 1 33.47 47.08 -35.20
CA MET A 1 33.59 46.89 -33.73
C MET A 1 32.23 46.93 -33.02
N TYR A 2 31.45 48.01 -33.09
CA TYR A 2 30.18 48.15 -32.35
C TYR A 2 29.10 47.11 -32.70
N ARG A 3 28.92 46.79 -33.99
CA ARG A 3 27.93 45.80 -34.45
C ARG A 3 28.23 44.37 -34.00
N VAL A 4 29.51 43.99 -33.91
CA VAL A 4 29.93 42.65 -33.47
C VAL A 4 29.65 42.49 -31.98
N ALA A 5 30.03 43.49 -31.17
CA ALA A 5 29.76 43.48 -29.74
C ALA A 5 28.25 43.45 -29.43
N LEU A 6 27.44 44.24 -30.16
CA LEU A 6 26.00 44.27 -29.99
C LEU A 6 25.34 42.95 -30.38
N ASN A 7 25.72 42.37 -31.52
CA ASN A 7 25.20 41.07 -31.95
C ASN A 7 25.59 39.95 -30.98
N THR A 8 26.80 40.01 -30.41
CA THR A 8 27.24 39.07 -29.37
C THR A 8 26.42 39.23 -28.09
N ALA A 9 26.18 40.46 -27.62
CA ALA A 9 25.35 40.71 -26.44
C ALA A 9 23.91 40.22 -26.62
N ILE A 10 23.30 40.47 -27.79
CA ILE A 10 21.95 39.99 -28.15
C ILE A 10 21.92 38.46 -28.22
N THR A 11 22.96 37.84 -28.80
CA THR A 11 23.06 36.37 -28.91
C THR A 11 23.18 35.73 -27.53
N LEU A 12 24.00 36.29 -26.63
CA LEU A 12 24.14 35.82 -25.26
C LEU A 12 22.84 35.98 -24.47
N TYR A 13 22.13 37.11 -24.63
CA TYR A 13 20.82 37.35 -24.00
C TYR A 13 19.74 36.38 -24.49
N ARG A 14 19.69 36.08 -25.81
CA ARG A 14 18.77 35.06 -26.35
C ARG A 14 19.11 33.66 -25.85
N LYS A 15 20.39 33.34 -25.72
CA LYS A 15 20.85 32.03 -25.24
C LYS A 15 20.51 31.84 -23.76
N SER A 16 20.73 32.85 -22.92
CA SER A 16 20.38 32.77 -21.49
C SER A 16 18.88 32.63 -21.26
N LYS A 17 18.03 33.30 -22.06
CA LYS A 17 16.57 33.20 -21.94
C LYS A 17 16.00 31.86 -22.47
N ARG A 18 16.74 31.15 -23.32
CA ARG A 18 16.35 29.85 -23.89
C ARG A 18 16.85 28.66 -23.05
N THR A 19 17.82 28.89 -22.17
CA THR A 19 18.28 27.89 -21.20
C THR A 19 17.34 27.87 -20.01
N ILE A 20 16.74 26.72 -19.74
CA ILE A 20 16.02 26.49 -18.49
C ILE A 20 17.05 26.53 -17.36
N ASN A 21 16.87 27.39 -16.36
CA ASN A 21 17.68 27.36 -15.14
C ASN A 21 17.38 26.06 -14.38
N THR A 22 18.08 25.00 -14.73
CA THR A 22 18.13 23.78 -13.91
C THR A 22 19.08 24.04 -12.75
N GLN A 23 18.56 23.97 -11.54
CA GLN A 23 19.41 23.97 -10.35
C GLN A 23 20.26 22.70 -10.37
N ASP A 24 21.52 22.84 -9.99
CA ASP A 24 22.43 21.73 -9.82
C ASP A 24 21.93 20.84 -8.68
N PHE A 25 21.71 19.55 -8.96
CA PHE A 25 21.14 18.59 -8.01
C PHE A 25 22.12 18.22 -6.88
N GLU A 26 23.37 18.71 -6.91
CA GLU A 26 24.36 18.47 -5.86
C GLU A 26 23.92 18.97 -4.47
N GLY A 27 23.06 20.00 -4.39
CA GLY A 27 22.61 20.55 -3.10
C GLY A 27 21.36 19.89 -2.50
N VAL A 28 20.62 19.09 -3.28
CA VAL A 28 19.32 18.50 -2.87
C VAL A 28 19.43 17.00 -2.59
N ALA A 29 20.50 16.34 -3.03
CA ALA A 29 20.76 14.93 -2.76
C ALA A 29 20.78 14.57 -1.26
N PHE A 30 21.07 15.55 -0.38
CA PHE A 30 21.13 15.34 1.06
C PHE A 30 19.82 15.59 1.82
N LYS A 31 18.76 16.06 1.13
CA LYS A 31 17.46 16.41 1.76
C LYS A 31 16.31 15.48 1.41
N ILE A 32 16.51 14.55 0.48
CA ILE A 32 15.61 13.42 0.36
C ILE A 32 16.05 12.45 1.46
N LYS A 33 15.42 12.54 2.63
CA LYS A 33 15.35 11.35 3.47
C LYS A 33 14.65 10.30 2.61
N ALA A 34 15.42 9.38 2.05
CA ALA A 34 14.84 8.13 1.58
C ALA A 34 14.25 7.51 2.85
N GLU A 35 12.94 7.63 3.03
CA GLU A 35 12.27 6.64 3.86
C GLU A 35 12.52 5.33 3.12
N ASP A 36 13.31 4.45 3.73
CA ASP A 36 13.51 3.10 3.21
C ASP A 36 12.10 2.51 2.99
N TYR A 37 11.88 1.91 1.81
CA TYR A 37 10.60 1.29 1.49
C TYR A 37 10.31 0.19 2.54
N ASP A 38 9.34 0.45 3.42
CA ASP A 38 8.90 -0.50 4.42
C ASP A 38 7.80 -1.39 3.84
N ASP A 39 8.17 -2.62 3.48
CA ASP A 39 7.25 -3.62 2.92
C ASP A 39 6.62 -4.50 4.00
N THR A 40 6.82 -4.20 5.29
CA THR A 40 6.39 -5.03 6.41
C THR A 40 4.90 -5.32 6.36
N GLU A 41 4.06 -4.31 6.10
CA GLU A 41 2.60 -4.49 5.98
C GLU A 41 2.24 -5.40 4.79
N GLU A 42 2.91 -5.26 3.66
CA GLU A 42 2.68 -6.07 2.47
C GLU A 42 3.03 -7.54 2.73
N GLN A 43 4.14 -7.79 3.43
CA GLN A 43 4.54 -9.14 3.85
C GLN A 43 3.54 -9.74 4.84
N GLN A 44 3.13 -8.99 5.86
CA GLN A 44 2.12 -9.43 6.84
C GLN A 44 0.79 -9.77 6.16
N LEU A 45 0.36 -8.96 5.20
CA LEU A 45 -0.85 -9.19 4.42
C LEU A 45 -0.75 -10.47 3.59
N LYS A 46 0.39 -10.70 2.91
CA LYS A 46 0.63 -11.94 2.16
C LYS A 46 0.55 -13.18 3.06
N VAL A 47 1.13 -13.13 4.26
CA VAL A 47 1.09 -14.24 5.21
C VAL A 47 -0.34 -14.47 5.72
N LEU A 48 -1.08 -13.41 6.03
CA LEU A 48 -2.49 -13.50 6.44
C LEU A 48 -3.34 -14.16 5.35
N TYR A 49 -3.21 -13.73 4.09
CA TYR A 49 -3.95 -14.36 2.99
C TYR A 49 -3.60 -15.84 2.85
N LYS A 50 -2.31 -16.20 2.92
CA LYS A 50 -1.89 -17.61 2.90
C LYS A 50 -2.50 -18.41 4.05
N ALA A 51 -2.60 -17.84 5.25
CA ALA A 51 -3.22 -18.50 6.40
C ALA A 51 -4.73 -18.70 6.19
N VAL A 52 -5.44 -17.70 5.68
CA VAL A 52 -6.86 -17.79 5.34
C VAL A 52 -7.13 -18.86 4.27
N HIS A 53 -6.22 -19.04 3.30
CA HIS A 53 -6.35 -20.09 2.29
C HIS A 53 -6.28 -21.52 2.85
N GLN A 54 -5.70 -21.72 4.04
CA GLN A 54 -5.66 -23.02 4.73
C GLN A 54 -6.96 -23.35 5.49
N LEU A 55 -7.88 -22.39 5.59
CA LEU A 55 -9.20 -22.60 6.16
C LEU A 55 -10.09 -23.41 5.21
N ASN A 56 -11.12 -24.09 5.74
CA ASN A 56 -12.12 -24.71 4.86
C ASN A 56 -13.04 -23.65 4.24
N ASP A 57 -13.85 -24.03 3.25
CA ASP A 57 -14.67 -23.07 2.48
C ASP A 57 -15.69 -22.31 3.33
N ILE A 58 -16.27 -22.96 4.34
CA ILE A 58 -17.20 -22.32 5.28
C ILE A 58 -16.47 -21.32 6.17
N GLU A 59 -15.28 -21.68 6.66
CA GLU A 59 -14.43 -20.80 7.47
C GLU A 59 -13.98 -19.57 6.67
N LYS A 60 -13.57 -19.76 5.41
CA LYS A 60 -13.21 -18.66 4.50
C LYS A 60 -14.38 -17.70 4.29
N ALA A 61 -15.56 -18.22 3.95
CA ALA A 61 -16.75 -17.40 3.73
C ALA A 61 -17.11 -16.57 4.98
N LEU A 62 -17.01 -17.18 6.16
CA LEU A 62 -17.26 -16.49 7.43
C LEU A 62 -16.23 -15.39 7.73
N VAL A 63 -14.96 -15.60 7.38
CA VAL A 63 -13.91 -14.56 7.50
C VAL A 63 -14.17 -13.42 6.52
N PHE A 64 -14.47 -13.71 5.26
CA PHE A 64 -14.70 -12.67 4.25
C PHE A 64 -15.88 -11.78 4.61
N LEU A 65 -17.02 -12.36 4.99
CA LEU A 65 -18.17 -11.56 5.41
C LEU A 65 -17.85 -10.69 6.64
N TYR A 66 -17.06 -11.20 7.59
CA TYR A 66 -16.64 -10.40 8.74
C TYR A 66 -15.70 -9.24 8.36
N LEU A 67 -14.83 -9.44 7.37
CA LEU A 67 -13.95 -8.38 6.85
C LEU A 67 -14.72 -7.33 6.03
N GLU A 68 -15.89 -7.68 5.50
CA GLU A 68 -16.85 -6.76 4.89
C GLU A 68 -17.72 -6.03 5.94
N ASP A 69 -17.33 -6.07 7.21
CA ASP A 69 -18.04 -5.47 8.35
C ASP A 69 -19.50 -5.94 8.51
N LYS A 70 -19.81 -7.15 8.05
CA LYS A 70 -21.14 -7.77 8.27
C LYS A 70 -21.31 -8.15 9.73
N ASP A 71 -22.49 -7.87 10.26
CA ASP A 71 -22.82 -8.33 11.61
C ASP A 71 -23.07 -9.86 11.64
N TYR A 72 -22.98 -10.48 12.82
CA TYR A 72 -23.17 -11.93 12.93
C TYR A 72 -24.58 -12.40 12.55
N ARG A 73 -25.58 -11.52 12.57
CA ARG A 73 -26.95 -11.83 12.19
C ARG A 73 -27.06 -11.96 10.67
N GLU A 74 -26.49 -11.00 9.92
CA GLU A 74 -26.34 -11.06 8.47
C GLU A 74 -25.50 -12.29 8.06
N ILE A 75 -24.34 -12.49 8.69
CA ILE A 75 -23.47 -13.65 8.41
C ILE A 75 -24.24 -14.97 8.60
N SER A 76 -24.98 -15.08 9.70
CA SER A 76 -25.74 -16.29 10.02
C SER A 76 -26.83 -16.57 9.00
N THR A 77 -27.49 -15.51 8.51
CA THR A 77 -28.53 -15.58 7.49
C THR A 77 -27.93 -16.00 6.13
N THR A 78 -26.83 -15.37 5.72
CA THR A 78 -26.15 -15.69 4.44
C THR A 78 -25.60 -17.11 4.41
N LEU A 79 -25.04 -17.59 5.53
CA LEU A 79 -24.44 -18.92 5.60
C LEU A 79 -25.42 -20.03 6.01
N GLY A 80 -26.68 -19.70 6.34
CA GLY A 80 -27.68 -20.68 6.78
C GLY A 80 -27.35 -21.38 8.10
N ILE A 81 -26.66 -20.68 9.02
CA ILE A 81 -26.30 -21.19 10.35
C ILE A 81 -26.91 -20.31 11.44
N SER A 82 -26.86 -20.73 12.71
CA SER A 82 -27.28 -19.86 13.81
C SER A 82 -26.23 -18.79 14.11
N GLU A 83 -26.68 -17.62 14.59
CA GLU A 83 -25.80 -16.51 15.00
C GLU A 83 -24.79 -16.95 16.08
N VAL A 84 -25.22 -17.78 17.04
CA VAL A 84 -24.34 -18.36 18.07
C VAL A 84 -23.25 -19.23 17.43
N ASN A 85 -23.60 -20.07 16.45
CA ASN A 85 -22.63 -20.90 15.75
C ASN A 85 -21.64 -20.05 14.95
N ALA A 86 -22.10 -18.98 14.28
CA ALA A 86 -21.24 -18.05 13.57
C ALA A 86 -20.20 -17.40 14.51
N ARG A 87 -20.63 -16.93 15.69
CA ARG A 87 -19.74 -16.34 16.71
C ARG A 87 -18.72 -17.35 17.25
N VAL A 88 -19.16 -18.57 17.57
CA VAL A 88 -18.27 -19.64 18.06
C VAL A 88 -17.26 -20.05 16.99
N LYS A 89 -17.69 -20.22 15.74
CA LYS A 89 -16.80 -20.52 14.61
C LYS A 89 -15.79 -19.40 14.40
N MET A 90 -16.20 -18.14 14.46
CA MET A 90 -15.28 -17.01 14.33
C MET A 90 -14.17 -17.05 15.39
N ASN A 91 -14.53 -17.30 16.65
CA ASN A 91 -13.52 -17.42 17.72
C ASN A 91 -12.53 -18.56 17.45
N ARG A 92 -13.01 -19.73 16.98
CA ARG A 92 -12.14 -20.85 16.62
C ARG A 92 -11.21 -20.51 15.45
N ILE A 93 -11.72 -19.81 14.43
CA ILE A 93 -10.92 -19.37 13.29
C ILE A 93 -9.85 -18.38 13.73
N LYS A 94 -10.18 -17.40 14.57
CA LYS A 94 -9.19 -16.45 15.14
C LYS A 94 -8.07 -17.20 15.87
N THR A 95 -8.39 -18.22 16.66
CA THR A 95 -7.38 -19.07 17.31
C THR A 95 -6.55 -19.85 16.29
N LYS A 96 -7.19 -20.47 15.30
CA LYS A 96 -6.51 -21.23 14.24
C LYS A 96 -5.54 -20.35 13.43
N LEU A 97 -5.97 -19.15 13.05
CA LEU A 97 -5.12 -18.18 12.36
C LEU A 97 -3.92 -17.76 13.24
N LYS A 98 -4.13 -17.51 14.54
CA LYS A 98 -3.01 -17.22 15.46
C LYS A 98 -1.98 -18.33 15.50
N THR A 99 -2.41 -19.60 15.53
CA THR A 99 -1.50 -20.76 15.50
C THR A 99 -0.77 -20.90 14.17
N ILE A 100 -1.41 -20.60 13.04
CA ILE A 100 -0.75 -20.67 11.72
C ILE A 100 0.28 -19.53 11.56
N LEU A 101 -0.03 -18.34 12.07
CA LEU A 101 0.82 -17.15 11.95
C LEU A 101 1.99 -17.16 12.94
N ASN A 102 1.80 -17.77 14.12
CA ASN A 102 2.83 -17.96 15.15
C ASN A 102 2.94 -19.46 15.48
N PRO A 103 3.58 -20.25 14.61
CA PRO A 103 3.71 -21.69 14.81
C PRO A 103 4.58 -22.07 16.01
#